data_AF-A0A0F9R3Q4-F1
#
_entry.id   AF-A0A0F9R3Q4-F1
#
_cell.length_a   1.000
_cell.length_b   1.000
_cell.length_c   1.000
_cell.angle_alpha   90.00
_cell.angle_beta   90.00
_cell.angle_gamma   90.00
#
_symmetry.space_group_name_H-M   'P 1'
#
loop_
_entity.id
_entity.type
_entity.pdbx_description
1 polymer ?
#
loop_
_entity_poly.entity_id
_entity_poly.type
_entity_poly.pdbx_seq_one_letter_code
_entity_poly.pdbx_strand_id
1 'polypeptide(L)'
;SFDYSDFLAYYGWTVDSIRLEEYPYHAAFPLYDDFFDFQAKATAEFADFIMQTAKEYAQQQYGRKLMVTECCEYRDCTAKYIRPYFNALSAGALYGKERYWQHIAAYKLVVAVNSTPMIAWLGDTEALMNHYDIADLYSIYIAESYANKAQLVAFPGRGSPAEYNDFILSHSDIFNFADWESKSRIGLLYSLTTMAGEEFYSQTHNQFFNLGQLLNDSQYQYDVVFSHGDDLTVERLAQYDVVILPATYALASTEKEALLSYCQGGGRIIYIGETDVNPSPFSAEQSVQAGIIYEPEWVARLDLYGQHIQYQAMVNLSLALPQFYQPLEEQPPPMNQSQVIADFTALIDGNLSKRTIRLLSESKMGLVMWDNKGKLNLHIINYDLDYSAAQINEKSYLAIEVDAGLVSAASTVTLVSPDYAEPSILPFSIEDGFISFTVPYLHVWGIIVIE
;
A
#
# COMPACT_ATOMS: atom_id res chain seq x y z
N SER A 1 34.00 22.31 7.04
CA SER A 1 32.89 21.62 6.35
C SER A 1 33.31 21.42 4.91
N PHE A 2 32.90 20.32 4.29
CA PHE A 2 32.93 20.20 2.84
C PHE A 2 31.80 21.10 2.29
N ASP A 3 32.12 22.02 1.38
CA ASP A 3 31.12 22.84 0.69
C ASP A 3 30.96 22.27 -0.73
N TYR A 4 29.82 21.62 -0.96
CA TYR A 4 29.55 20.98 -2.25
C TYR A 4 29.42 22.00 -3.39
N SER A 5 28.96 23.22 -3.08
CA SER A 5 28.89 24.30 -4.06
C SER A 5 30.29 24.72 -4.50
N ASP A 6 31.22 24.85 -3.55
CA ASP A 6 32.62 25.13 -3.84
C ASP A 6 33.30 23.98 -4.60
N PHE A 7 32.98 22.73 -4.26
CA PHE A 7 33.47 21.55 -4.98
C PHE A 7 33.00 21.55 -6.43
N LEU A 8 31.70 21.72 -6.68
CA LEU A 8 31.13 21.80 -8.02
C LEU A 8 31.75 22.96 -8.81
N ALA A 9 31.85 24.14 -8.22
CA ALA A 9 32.47 25.31 -8.84
C ALA A 9 33.95 25.08 -9.17
N TYR A 10 34.71 24.42 -8.26
CA TYR A 10 36.11 24.06 -8.48
C TYR A 10 36.30 23.13 -9.68
N TYR A 11 35.37 22.21 -9.93
CA TYR A 11 35.37 21.32 -11.10
C TYR A 11 34.71 21.93 -12.34
N GLY A 12 34.36 23.22 -12.32
CA GLY A 12 33.82 23.95 -13.47
C GLY A 12 32.32 23.77 -13.71
N TRP A 13 31.59 23.21 -12.74
CA TRP A 13 30.13 23.13 -12.79
C TRP A 13 29.52 24.49 -12.46
N THR A 14 28.55 24.91 -13.28
CA THR A 14 27.77 26.14 -13.16
C THR A 14 26.29 25.81 -12.94
N VAL A 15 25.51 26.77 -12.45
CA VAL A 15 24.03 26.59 -12.33
C VAL A 15 23.42 26.21 -13.67
N ASP A 16 23.89 26.76 -14.78
CA ASP A 16 23.37 26.45 -16.12
C ASP A 16 23.82 25.07 -16.62
N SER A 17 25.00 24.56 -16.23
CA SER A 17 25.40 23.18 -16.53
C SER A 17 24.72 22.14 -15.61
N ILE A 18 24.12 22.60 -14.50
CA ILE A 18 23.35 21.78 -13.55
C ILE A 18 21.85 21.81 -13.91
N ARG A 19 21.38 22.91 -14.54
CA ARG A 19 20.04 23.00 -15.10
C ARG A 19 19.93 22.03 -16.27
N LEU A 20 19.32 20.88 -16.00
CA LEU A 20 18.82 19.98 -17.02
C LEU A 20 17.80 20.76 -17.88
N GLU A 21 18.12 21.00 -19.15
CA GLU A 21 17.16 21.59 -20.11
C GLU A 21 15.90 20.70 -20.26
N GLU A 22 16.03 19.42 -19.92
CA GLU A 22 14.94 18.45 -19.83
C GLU A 22 14.86 17.92 -18.40
N TYR A 23 13.90 18.46 -17.66
CA TYR A 23 13.39 17.85 -16.43
C TYR A 23 12.97 16.39 -16.75
N PRO A 24 13.25 15.37 -15.90
CA PRO A 24 14.26 15.36 -14.83
C PRO A 24 14.92 13.94 -14.71
N TYR A 25 16.14 13.68 -14.25
CA TYR A 25 16.58 13.87 -12.87
C TYR A 25 18.10 13.57 -12.70
N HIS A 26 18.77 12.78 -13.56
CA HIS A 26 20.21 12.53 -13.39
C HIS A 26 21.05 13.58 -14.12
N ALA A 27 21.70 14.45 -13.36
CA ALA A 27 22.87 15.14 -13.86
C ALA A 27 24.11 14.29 -13.56
N ALA A 28 24.91 14.00 -14.58
CA ALA A 28 26.14 13.21 -14.48
C ALA A 28 27.28 13.99 -13.77
N PHE A 29 27.02 14.53 -12.58
CA PHE A 29 28.01 15.19 -11.76
C PHE A 29 28.55 14.27 -10.66
N PRO A 30 29.86 14.34 -10.33
CA PRO A 30 30.44 13.53 -9.27
C PRO A 30 29.75 13.76 -7.93
N LEU A 31 29.52 12.69 -7.16
CA LEU A 31 28.93 12.72 -5.81
C LEU A 31 27.44 13.13 -5.76
N TYR A 32 26.68 12.95 -6.86
CA TYR A 32 25.22 13.20 -6.88
C TYR A 32 24.50 12.51 -5.72
N ASP A 33 24.70 11.20 -5.58
CA ASP A 33 24.03 10.39 -4.55
C ASP A 33 24.45 10.83 -3.14
N ASP A 34 25.74 11.10 -2.92
CA ASP A 34 26.26 11.60 -1.63
C ASP A 34 25.66 12.98 -1.29
N PHE A 35 25.48 13.83 -2.28
CA PHE A 35 24.87 15.14 -2.08
C PHE A 35 23.38 15.04 -1.78
N PHE A 36 22.64 14.18 -2.50
CA PHE A 36 21.23 13.94 -2.24
C PHE A 36 21.01 13.35 -0.84
N ASP A 37 21.84 12.38 -0.44
CA ASP A 37 21.85 11.84 0.92
C ASP A 37 22.15 12.91 1.97
N PHE A 38 23.15 13.78 1.71
CA PHE A 38 23.43 14.93 2.57
C PHE A 38 22.24 15.89 2.66
N GLN A 39 21.59 16.25 1.55
CA GLN A 39 20.41 17.11 1.54
C GLN A 39 19.24 16.49 2.31
N ALA A 40 19.01 15.19 2.14
CA ALA A 40 17.98 14.46 2.85
C ALA A 40 18.21 14.49 4.36
N LYS A 41 19.45 14.23 4.81
CA LYS A 41 19.86 14.32 6.22
C LYS A 41 19.75 15.74 6.77
N ALA A 42 20.26 16.75 6.05
CA ALA A 42 20.19 18.14 6.47
C ALA A 42 18.74 18.65 6.58
N THR A 43 17.89 18.26 5.63
CA THR A 43 16.44 18.55 5.67
C THR A 43 15.80 17.91 6.90
N ALA A 44 16.17 16.66 7.20
CA ALA A 44 15.65 15.94 8.34
C ALA A 44 16.10 16.54 9.68
N GLU A 45 17.37 16.93 9.81
CA GLU A 45 17.89 17.66 10.98
C GLU A 45 17.19 19.00 11.18
N PHE A 46 16.96 19.75 10.10
CA PHE A 46 16.24 21.02 10.17
C PHE A 46 14.77 20.83 10.56
N ALA A 47 14.12 19.80 10.01
CA ALA A 47 12.75 19.45 10.36
C ALA A 47 12.63 19.05 11.84
N ASP A 48 13.56 18.25 12.36
CA ASP A 48 13.63 17.91 13.79
C ASP A 48 13.75 19.18 14.64
N PHE A 49 14.69 20.07 14.31
CA PHE A 49 14.87 21.32 15.06
C PHE A 49 13.57 22.14 15.15
N ILE A 50 12.87 22.33 14.03
CA ILE A 50 11.58 23.04 14.01
C ILE A 50 10.56 22.32 14.89
N MET A 51 10.44 21.01 14.74
CA MET A 51 9.44 20.20 15.46
C MET A 51 9.68 20.16 16.96
N GLN A 52 10.92 19.96 17.41
CA GLN A 52 11.26 19.99 18.83
C GLN A 52 11.00 21.37 19.41
N THR A 53 11.42 22.43 18.72
CA THR A 53 11.16 23.82 19.15
C THR A 53 9.66 24.08 19.31
N ALA A 54 8.83 23.64 18.36
CA ALA A 54 7.39 23.79 18.44
C ALA A 54 6.76 22.96 19.58
N LYS A 55 7.20 21.72 19.77
CA LYS A 55 6.75 20.83 20.86
C LYS A 55 7.11 21.41 22.23
N GLU A 56 8.34 21.87 22.41
CA GLU A 56 8.81 22.50 23.64
C GLU A 56 8.03 23.78 23.95
N TYR A 57 7.85 24.64 22.94
CA TYR A 57 7.06 25.86 23.09
C TYR A 57 5.61 25.57 23.50
N ALA A 58 4.96 24.61 22.84
CA ALA A 58 3.59 24.19 23.16
C ALA A 58 3.47 23.68 24.60
N GLN A 59 4.45 22.89 25.04
CA GLN A 59 4.49 22.34 26.39
C GLN A 59 4.78 23.41 27.45
N GLN A 60 5.75 24.30 27.23
CA GLN A 60 6.16 25.31 28.20
C GLN A 60 5.15 26.45 28.34
N GLN A 61 4.60 26.95 27.23
CA GLN A 61 3.69 28.09 27.25
C GLN A 61 2.24 27.70 27.54
N TYR A 62 1.82 26.51 27.10
CA TYR A 62 0.42 26.11 27.17
C TYR A 62 0.16 24.81 27.93
N GLY A 63 1.22 24.09 28.37
CA GLY A 63 1.07 22.78 29.00
C GLY A 63 0.46 21.72 28.08
N ARG A 64 0.63 21.88 26.75
CA ARG A 64 0.02 21.00 25.74
C ARG A 64 1.06 20.16 25.01
N LYS A 65 0.74 18.89 24.78
CA LYS A 65 1.47 18.04 23.86
C LYS A 65 1.09 18.42 22.42
N LEU A 66 2.09 18.79 21.61
CA LEU A 66 1.92 18.99 20.18
C LEU A 66 2.19 17.68 19.44
N MET A 67 1.28 17.30 18.55
CA MET A 67 1.53 16.22 17.58
C MET A 67 1.82 16.85 16.23
N VAL A 68 2.86 16.36 15.56
CA VAL A 68 3.23 16.79 14.21
C VAL A 68 3.06 15.62 13.26
N THR A 69 2.46 15.90 12.12
CA THR A 69 2.28 14.96 11.01
C THR A 69 2.90 15.53 9.75
N GLU A 70 3.22 14.64 8.83
CA GLU A 70 3.72 14.97 7.50
C GLU A 70 2.91 14.22 6.46
N CYS A 71 2.61 14.88 5.34
CA CYS A 71 2.15 14.20 4.15
C CYS A 71 3.35 13.62 3.42
N CYS A 72 3.65 12.35 3.70
CA CYS A 72 4.58 11.59 2.89
C CYS A 72 3.91 11.28 1.54
N GLU A 73 4.11 12.13 0.54
CA GLU A 73 4.07 11.64 -0.83
C GLU A 73 5.28 10.74 -0.98
N TYR A 74 5.06 9.42 -1.05
CA TYR A 74 5.98 8.27 -0.93
C TYR A 74 7.22 8.24 -1.86
N ARG A 75 7.72 9.39 -2.27
CA ARG A 75 8.60 9.57 -3.41
C ARG A 75 10.07 9.49 -3.07
N ASP A 76 10.44 9.74 -1.82
CA ASP A 76 11.83 10.05 -1.54
C ASP A 76 12.39 9.24 -0.36
N CYS A 77 13.68 8.92 -0.46
CA CYS A 77 14.47 8.34 0.63
C CYS A 77 14.49 9.21 1.91
N THR A 78 14.06 10.47 1.82
CA THR A 78 13.87 11.39 2.95
C THR A 78 12.89 10.84 3.98
N ALA A 79 11.88 10.06 3.58
CA ALA A 79 10.92 9.46 4.50
C ALA A 79 11.60 8.70 5.65
N LYS A 80 12.71 7.99 5.38
CA LYS A 80 13.51 7.31 6.42
C LYS A 80 14.11 8.29 7.41
N TYR A 81 14.69 9.38 6.91
CA TYR A 81 15.40 10.36 7.73
C TYR A 81 14.44 11.22 8.55
N ILE A 82 13.27 11.54 8.02
CA ILE A 82 12.31 12.43 8.66
C ILE A 82 11.33 11.71 9.59
N ARG A 83 11.04 10.43 9.34
CA ARG A 83 10.10 9.62 10.16
C ARG A 83 10.34 9.76 11.67
N PRO A 84 11.56 9.66 12.22
CA PRO A 84 11.78 9.71 13.67
C PRO A 84 11.25 10.99 14.36
N TYR A 85 11.02 12.05 13.58
CA TYR A 85 10.66 13.36 14.10
C TYR A 85 9.15 13.63 14.08
N PHE A 86 8.41 12.91 13.24
CA PHE A 86 6.95 12.98 13.16
C PHE A 86 6.27 12.02 14.14
N ASN A 87 5.09 12.41 14.63
CA ASN A 87 4.30 11.59 15.56
C ASN A 87 3.40 10.60 14.82
N ALA A 88 2.98 10.99 13.62
CA ALA A 88 2.24 10.16 12.68
C ALA A 88 2.62 10.60 11.27
N LEU A 89 2.55 9.68 10.32
CA LEU A 89 2.61 10.01 8.90
C LEU A 89 1.19 10.03 8.35
N SER A 90 0.92 10.94 7.43
CA SER A 90 -0.33 10.95 6.69
C SER A 90 -0.16 10.33 5.31
N ALA A 91 -1.09 9.45 4.97
CA ALA A 91 -1.25 8.89 3.64
C ALA A 91 -2.14 9.80 2.81
N GLY A 92 -1.60 10.48 1.81
CA GLY A 92 -2.42 11.17 0.82
C GLY A 92 -3.06 10.18 -0.14
N ALA A 93 -4.39 10.23 -0.29
CA ALA A 93 -5.08 9.63 -1.43
C ALA A 93 -4.89 10.56 -2.66
N LEU A 94 -3.70 10.52 -3.26
CA LEU A 94 -3.35 11.40 -4.38
C LEU A 94 -4.12 11.00 -5.64
N TYR A 95 -4.79 11.97 -6.26
CA TYR A 95 -5.32 11.79 -7.61
C TYR A 95 -4.21 11.61 -8.65
N GLY A 96 -4.38 10.59 -9.49
CA GLY A 96 -3.81 10.57 -10.84
C GLY A 96 -2.85 9.41 -11.14
N LYS A 97 -2.51 8.56 -10.17
CA LYS A 97 -1.62 7.40 -10.44
C LYS A 97 -2.10 6.07 -9.88
N GLU A 98 -2.96 6.04 -8.87
CA GLU A 98 -3.45 4.79 -8.31
C GLU A 98 -4.82 4.41 -8.90
N ARG A 99 -4.92 3.11 -9.13
CA ARG A 99 -5.56 2.44 -10.25
C ARG A 99 -6.72 1.65 -9.66
N TYR A 100 -7.96 2.03 -9.99
CA TYR A 100 -9.16 1.84 -9.16
C TYR A 100 -8.99 2.58 -7.84
N TRP A 101 -10.05 3.15 -7.28
CA TRP A 101 -10.03 4.02 -6.10
C TRP A 101 -9.64 3.31 -4.79
N GLN A 102 -8.82 2.27 -4.87
CA GLN A 102 -8.25 1.54 -3.76
C GLN A 102 -6.85 2.06 -3.44
N HIS A 103 -6.66 2.53 -2.22
CA HIS A 103 -5.38 3.04 -1.72
C HIS A 103 -4.73 2.10 -0.70
N ILE A 104 -5.20 0.85 -0.63
CA ILE A 104 -4.71 -0.15 0.34
C ILE A 104 -3.18 -0.27 0.29
N ALA A 105 -2.56 -0.29 -0.89
CA ALA A 105 -1.11 -0.40 -1.03
C ALA A 105 -0.38 0.82 -0.44
N ALA A 106 -0.87 2.03 -0.70
CA ALA A 106 -0.33 3.27 -0.15
C ALA A 106 -0.46 3.31 1.37
N TYR A 107 -1.65 2.96 1.88
CA TYR A 107 -1.92 2.87 3.31
C TYR A 107 -1.02 1.86 4.02
N LYS A 108 -0.90 0.65 3.47
CA LYS A 108 0.03 -0.36 4.01
C LYS A 108 1.47 0.11 3.95
N LEU A 109 1.86 0.86 2.91
CA LEU A 109 3.20 1.46 2.82
C LEU A 109 3.43 2.49 3.95
N VAL A 110 2.49 3.41 4.23
CA VAL A 110 2.66 4.34 5.38
C VAL A 110 2.77 3.57 6.68
N VAL A 111 1.90 2.59 6.90
CA VAL A 111 1.93 1.79 8.13
C VAL A 111 3.25 1.04 8.27
N ALA A 112 3.79 0.48 7.18
CA ALA A 112 5.08 -0.19 7.18
C ALA A 112 6.23 0.78 7.46
N VAL A 113 6.20 1.97 6.86
CA VAL A 113 7.20 3.03 7.08
C VAL A 113 7.13 3.56 8.50
N ASN A 114 5.93 3.80 9.05
CA ASN A 114 5.73 4.50 10.31
C ASN A 114 5.70 3.55 11.54
N SER A 115 5.41 2.26 11.32
CA SER A 115 5.13 1.24 12.34
C SER A 115 4.08 1.66 13.38
N THR A 116 3.32 2.71 13.09
CA THR A 116 2.25 3.24 13.92
C THR A 116 1.07 3.58 13.02
N PRO A 117 -0.14 3.65 13.58
CA PRO A 117 -1.32 4.03 12.81
C PRO A 117 -1.13 5.37 12.07
N MET A 118 -1.72 5.47 10.88
CA MET A 118 -1.54 6.61 9.99
C MET A 118 -2.67 7.64 10.14
N ILE A 119 -2.48 8.82 9.55
CA ILE A 119 -3.57 9.75 9.26
C ILE A 119 -3.92 9.60 7.77
N ALA A 120 -5.12 9.16 7.42
CA ALA A 120 -5.55 9.17 6.03
C ALA A 120 -5.95 10.59 5.64
N TRP A 121 -5.31 11.15 4.61
CA TRP A 121 -5.60 12.46 4.07
C TRP A 121 -6.35 12.32 2.75
N LEU A 122 -7.60 12.78 2.73
CA LEU A 122 -8.49 12.75 1.58
C LEU A 122 -8.48 14.09 0.80
N GLY A 123 -7.52 14.98 1.04
CA GLY A 123 -7.62 16.36 0.53
C GLY A 123 -7.65 16.48 -0.98
N ASP A 124 -6.86 15.69 -1.71
CA ASP A 124 -6.94 15.71 -3.17
C ASP A 124 -8.26 15.12 -3.65
N THR A 125 -8.91 14.26 -2.85
CA THR A 125 -10.12 13.57 -3.28
C THR A 125 -11.31 14.51 -3.60
N GLU A 126 -11.25 15.74 -3.11
CA GLU A 126 -12.30 16.75 -3.23
C GLU A 126 -12.71 17.04 -4.68
N ALA A 127 -11.76 17.06 -5.63
CA ALA A 127 -12.05 17.37 -7.03
C ALA A 127 -13.02 16.37 -7.69
N LEU A 128 -12.91 15.10 -7.33
CA LEU A 128 -13.75 14.03 -7.88
C LEU A 128 -15.10 13.95 -7.17
N MET A 129 -15.09 14.19 -5.87
CA MET A 129 -16.30 14.15 -5.05
C MET A 129 -17.22 15.32 -5.41
N ASN A 130 -16.64 16.48 -5.72
CA ASN A 130 -17.37 17.59 -6.31
C ASN A 130 -17.94 17.30 -7.71
N HIS A 131 -17.43 16.29 -8.41
CA HIS A 131 -17.88 15.97 -9.76
C HIS A 131 -19.00 14.92 -9.79
N TYR A 132 -18.83 13.79 -9.10
CA TYR A 132 -19.78 12.69 -9.21
C TYR A 132 -20.91 12.71 -8.18
N ASP A 133 -20.82 13.54 -7.13
CA ASP A 133 -21.80 13.56 -6.01
C ASP A 133 -22.11 12.16 -5.45
N ILE A 134 -21.09 11.29 -5.42
CA ILE A 134 -21.22 9.91 -4.93
C ILE A 134 -20.98 9.92 -3.43
N ALA A 135 -22.06 9.97 -2.65
CA ALA A 135 -21.99 9.93 -1.19
C ALA A 135 -21.20 8.70 -0.68
N ASP A 136 -21.40 7.54 -1.32
CA ASP A 136 -20.75 6.28 -0.92
C ASP A 136 -19.23 6.27 -1.11
N LEU A 137 -18.67 7.15 -1.94
CA LEU A 137 -17.23 7.19 -2.17
C LEU A 137 -16.48 7.62 -0.90
N TYR A 138 -17.05 8.53 -0.10
CA TYR A 138 -16.51 8.88 1.21
C TYR A 138 -16.51 7.70 2.16
N SER A 139 -17.62 6.97 2.18
CA SER A 139 -17.80 5.78 3.01
C SER A 139 -16.77 4.71 2.67
N ILE A 140 -16.50 4.49 1.38
CA ILE A 140 -15.45 3.58 0.90
C ILE A 140 -14.07 4.04 1.41
N TYR A 141 -13.72 5.31 1.25
CA TYR A 141 -12.41 5.80 1.70
C TYR A 141 -12.23 5.75 3.20
N ILE A 142 -13.28 6.07 3.97
CA ILE A 142 -13.25 5.93 5.43
C ILE A 142 -13.05 4.45 5.80
N ALA A 143 -13.86 3.55 5.24
CA ALA A 143 -13.78 2.11 5.48
C ALA A 143 -12.38 1.57 5.17
N GLU A 144 -11.83 1.89 4.01
CA GLU A 144 -10.50 1.47 3.57
C GLU A 144 -9.38 2.00 4.46
N SER A 145 -9.47 3.28 4.83
CA SER A 145 -8.49 3.93 5.70
C SER A 145 -8.44 3.23 7.06
N TYR A 146 -9.59 3.01 7.70
CA TYR A 146 -9.68 2.37 9.01
C TYR A 146 -9.33 0.87 8.95
N ALA A 147 -9.70 0.17 7.86
CA ALA A 147 -9.27 -1.19 7.61
C ALA A 147 -7.75 -1.32 7.50
N ASN A 148 -7.04 -0.23 7.15
CA ASN A 148 -5.58 -0.17 7.08
C ASN A 148 -4.95 0.71 8.19
N LYS A 149 -5.54 0.72 9.39
CA LYS A 149 -5.00 1.40 10.59
C LYS A 149 -4.90 2.93 10.48
N ALA A 150 -5.82 3.59 9.78
CA ALA A 150 -5.98 5.05 9.95
C ALA A 150 -6.59 5.37 11.31
N GLN A 151 -5.98 6.29 12.07
CA GLN A 151 -6.54 6.85 13.30
C GLN A 151 -7.42 8.08 13.07
N LEU A 152 -7.22 8.72 11.93
CA LEU A 152 -7.94 9.91 11.54
C LEU A 152 -8.07 9.91 10.03
N VAL A 153 -9.27 10.19 9.55
CA VAL A 153 -9.53 10.48 8.15
C VAL A 153 -9.80 11.97 8.06
N ALA A 154 -8.83 12.71 7.53
CA ALA A 154 -8.89 14.16 7.42
C ALA A 154 -9.44 14.55 6.04
N PHE A 155 -10.44 15.43 6.03
CA PHE A 155 -11.11 15.88 4.83
C PHE A 155 -11.37 17.40 4.85
N PRO A 156 -11.04 18.15 3.79
CA PRO A 156 -11.28 19.59 3.74
C PRO A 156 -12.70 20.04 3.29
N GLY A 157 -13.60 19.15 2.89
CA GLY A 157 -14.90 19.52 2.29
C GLY A 157 -16.17 19.23 3.14
N ARG A 158 -17.34 19.29 2.47
CA ARG A 158 -18.68 19.18 3.11
C ARG A 158 -19.06 17.74 3.44
N GLY A 159 -19.47 17.51 4.70
CA GLY A 159 -20.27 16.34 5.10
C GLY A 159 -19.51 15.02 5.09
N SER A 160 -18.69 14.77 6.11
CA SER A 160 -18.33 13.38 6.42
C SER A 160 -19.60 12.61 6.78
N PRO A 161 -19.81 11.38 6.28
CA PRO A 161 -20.96 10.57 6.67
C PRO A 161 -20.88 10.31 8.17
N ALA A 162 -21.64 11.10 8.95
CA ALA A 162 -21.58 11.12 10.40
C ALA A 162 -21.77 9.71 10.99
N GLU A 163 -22.59 8.89 10.33
CA GLU A 163 -22.82 7.49 10.67
C GLU A 163 -21.54 6.63 10.70
N TYR A 164 -20.57 6.85 9.79
CA TYR A 164 -19.30 6.11 9.81
C TYR A 164 -18.42 6.55 10.98
N ASN A 165 -18.33 7.85 11.24
CA ASN A 165 -17.57 8.36 12.37
C ASN A 165 -18.19 7.89 13.69
N ASP A 166 -19.51 7.98 13.82
CA ASP A 166 -20.25 7.52 15.00
C ASP A 166 -20.04 6.02 15.21
N PHE A 167 -20.13 5.23 14.13
CA PHE A 167 -19.83 3.79 14.14
C PHE A 167 -18.41 3.50 14.62
N ILE A 168 -17.39 4.20 14.12
CA ILE A 168 -16.00 4.02 14.55
C ILE A 168 -15.84 4.37 16.03
N LEU A 169 -16.39 5.51 16.46
CA LEU A 169 -16.27 5.98 17.83
C LEU A 169 -17.02 5.08 18.82
N SER A 170 -18.14 4.47 18.41
CA SER A 170 -18.92 3.56 19.25
C SER A 170 -18.31 2.15 19.35
N HIS A 171 -17.36 1.78 18.48
CA HIS A 171 -16.70 0.47 18.44
C HIS A 171 -15.19 0.57 18.68
N SER A 172 -14.80 1.39 19.66
CA SER A 172 -13.38 1.66 19.96
C SER A 172 -12.54 0.42 20.31
N ASP A 173 -13.17 -0.67 20.73
CA ASP A 173 -12.53 -1.96 20.99
C ASP A 173 -12.07 -2.65 19.71
N ILE A 174 -12.84 -2.52 18.62
CA ILE A 174 -12.47 -3.00 17.28
C ILE A 174 -11.33 -2.14 16.74
N PHE A 175 -11.47 -0.81 16.79
CA PHE A 175 -10.52 0.15 16.20
C PHE A 175 -9.32 0.51 17.10
N ASN A 176 -9.08 -0.24 18.17
CA ASN A 176 -7.86 -0.09 18.95
C ASN A 176 -6.68 -0.82 18.25
N PHE A 177 -6.02 -0.11 17.35
CA PHE A 177 -4.94 -0.67 16.52
C PHE A 177 -3.66 -1.06 17.27
N ALA A 178 -3.53 -0.69 18.55
CA ALA A 178 -2.31 -0.92 19.33
C ALA A 178 -1.93 -2.40 19.42
N ASP A 179 -2.92 -3.28 19.37
CA ASP A 179 -2.75 -4.73 19.50
C ASP A 179 -3.03 -5.48 18.17
N TRP A 180 -3.19 -4.76 17.07
CA TRP A 180 -3.47 -5.36 15.77
C TRP A 180 -2.21 -5.97 15.16
N GLU A 181 -2.22 -7.29 14.97
CA GLU A 181 -1.18 -8.04 14.28
C GLU A 181 -1.67 -8.50 12.90
N SER A 182 -0.82 -8.40 11.89
CA SER A 182 -1.12 -9.00 10.60
C SER A 182 -0.98 -10.51 10.67
N LYS A 183 -1.86 -11.23 9.98
CA LYS A 183 -1.73 -12.67 9.70
C LYS A 183 -1.50 -12.93 8.22
N SER A 184 -0.94 -11.94 7.52
CA SER A 184 -0.51 -12.11 6.15
C SER A 184 0.62 -13.14 6.06
N ARG A 185 0.64 -13.89 4.96
CA ARG A 185 1.71 -14.82 4.59
C ARG A 185 2.51 -14.33 3.39
N ILE A 186 2.23 -13.11 2.91
CA ILE A 186 2.84 -12.51 1.74
C ILE A 186 3.47 -11.19 2.15
N GLY A 187 4.78 -11.06 1.95
CA GLY A 187 5.47 -9.77 2.01
C GLY A 187 5.59 -9.17 0.62
N LEU A 188 5.18 -7.92 0.42
CA LEU A 188 5.44 -7.15 -0.80
C LEU A 188 6.57 -6.15 -0.52
N LEU A 189 7.73 -6.34 -1.14
CA LEU A 189 8.92 -5.54 -0.88
C LEU A 189 8.76 -4.13 -1.48
N TYR A 190 9.02 -3.10 -0.67
CA TYR A 190 9.24 -1.72 -1.12
C TYR A 190 10.71 -1.34 -0.88
N SER A 191 11.56 -1.51 -1.91
CA SER A 191 13.02 -1.31 -1.82
C SER A 191 13.41 0.13 -2.10
N LEU A 192 13.71 0.90 -1.05
CA LEU A 192 14.30 2.23 -1.21
C LEU A 192 15.70 2.16 -1.81
N THR A 193 16.44 1.06 -1.61
CA THR A 193 17.76 0.90 -2.23
C THR A 193 17.65 0.89 -3.76
N THR A 194 16.65 0.20 -4.31
CA THR A 194 16.36 0.26 -5.75
C THR A 194 15.92 1.66 -6.16
N MET A 195 14.96 2.23 -5.42
CA MET A 195 14.36 3.52 -5.76
C MET A 195 15.29 4.72 -5.57
N ALA A 196 16.40 4.56 -4.85
CA ALA A 196 17.46 5.56 -4.78
C ALA A 196 18.13 5.76 -6.14
N GLY A 197 18.13 4.75 -7.02
CA GLY A 197 18.45 4.92 -8.43
C GLY A 197 17.24 5.48 -9.16
N GLU A 198 17.32 6.74 -9.61
CA GLU A 198 16.21 7.44 -10.25
C GLU A 198 15.73 6.75 -11.53
N GLU A 199 16.66 6.11 -12.25
CA GLU A 199 16.42 5.29 -13.43
C GLU A 199 15.46 4.12 -13.17
N PHE A 200 15.39 3.66 -11.92
CA PHE A 200 14.51 2.57 -11.50
C PHE A 200 13.28 3.05 -10.73
N TYR A 201 13.33 4.26 -10.16
CA TYR A 201 12.30 4.79 -9.27
C TYR A 201 10.89 4.58 -9.83
N SER A 202 10.61 5.12 -11.01
CA SER A 202 9.27 5.09 -11.58
C SER A 202 8.79 3.66 -11.86
N GLN A 203 9.67 2.79 -12.34
CA GLN A 203 9.32 1.41 -12.67
C GLN A 203 9.04 0.61 -11.40
N THR A 204 9.97 0.63 -10.43
CA THR A 204 9.81 -0.07 -9.15
C THR A 204 8.58 0.41 -8.39
N HIS A 205 8.38 1.73 -8.31
CA HIS A 205 7.23 2.33 -7.64
C HIS A 205 5.91 1.91 -8.30
N ASN A 206 5.79 2.06 -9.62
CA ASN A 206 4.56 1.67 -10.34
C ASN A 206 4.29 0.18 -10.23
N GLN A 207 5.32 -0.66 -10.34
CA GLN A 207 5.19 -2.12 -10.25
C GLN A 207 4.76 -2.56 -8.84
N PHE A 208 5.26 -1.89 -7.79
CA PHE A 208 4.79 -2.11 -6.42
C PHE A 208 3.28 -1.84 -6.29
N PHE A 209 2.80 -0.69 -6.76
CA PHE A 209 1.37 -0.37 -6.67
C PHE A 209 0.50 -1.30 -7.53
N ASN A 210 0.95 -1.65 -8.74
CA ASN A 210 0.23 -2.60 -9.60
C ASN A 210 0.12 -3.99 -8.94
N LEU A 211 1.18 -4.46 -8.30
CA LEU A 211 1.16 -5.74 -7.59
C LEU A 211 0.33 -5.67 -6.32
N GLY A 212 0.38 -4.57 -5.58
CA GLY A 212 -0.49 -4.33 -4.44
C GLY A 212 -1.97 -4.38 -4.84
N GLN A 213 -2.32 -3.76 -5.97
CA GLN A 213 -3.67 -3.81 -6.53
C GLN A 213 -4.04 -5.23 -6.98
N LEU A 214 -3.16 -5.93 -7.70
CA LEU A 214 -3.43 -7.28 -8.17
C LEU A 214 -3.60 -8.28 -7.03
N LEU A 215 -2.84 -8.10 -5.93
CA LEU A 215 -3.03 -8.85 -4.68
C LEU A 215 -4.41 -8.58 -4.06
N ASN A 216 -4.85 -7.31 -4.02
CA ASN A 216 -6.19 -6.95 -3.52
C ASN A 216 -7.30 -7.58 -4.37
N ASP A 217 -7.22 -7.42 -5.70
CA ASP A 217 -8.19 -7.97 -6.65
C ASP A 217 -8.24 -9.50 -6.60
N SER A 218 -7.10 -10.13 -6.28
CA SER A 218 -6.97 -11.58 -6.10
C SER A 218 -7.25 -12.04 -4.66
N GLN A 219 -7.70 -11.14 -3.79
CA GLN A 219 -8.14 -11.38 -2.41
C GLN A 219 -7.02 -11.91 -1.48
N TYR A 220 -5.77 -11.55 -1.75
CA TYR A 220 -4.64 -11.92 -0.92
C TYR A 220 -4.34 -10.87 0.15
N GLN A 221 -4.17 -11.33 1.39
CA GLN A 221 -3.59 -10.51 2.45
C GLN A 221 -2.09 -10.38 2.22
N TYR A 222 -1.56 -9.16 2.19
CA TYR A 222 -0.13 -8.89 2.16
C TYR A 222 0.25 -7.83 3.19
N ASP A 223 1.50 -7.89 3.65
CA ASP A 223 2.15 -6.80 4.35
C ASP A 223 3.19 -6.15 3.45
N VAL A 224 3.42 -4.85 3.66
CA VAL A 224 4.49 -4.14 2.97
C VAL A 224 5.79 -4.31 3.75
N VAL A 225 6.79 -4.90 3.09
CA VAL A 225 8.14 -5.05 3.63
C VAL A 225 8.97 -3.88 3.13
N PHE A 226 8.99 -2.80 3.91
CA PHE A 226 9.83 -1.65 3.62
C PHE A 226 11.31 -1.95 3.88
N SER A 227 12.18 -1.70 2.89
CA SER A 227 13.61 -2.06 2.91
C SER A 227 14.52 -0.88 2.55
N HIS A 228 15.59 -0.69 3.33
CA HIS A 228 16.66 0.24 3.05
C HIS A 228 17.95 -0.14 3.80
N GLY A 229 18.86 -0.85 3.13
CA GLY A 229 20.09 -1.34 3.76
C GLY A 229 19.80 -2.33 4.87
N ASP A 230 20.27 -2.07 6.09
CA ASP A 230 20.24 -3.05 7.20
C ASP A 230 18.85 -3.27 7.84
N ASP A 231 17.81 -2.59 7.35
CA ASP A 231 16.44 -2.69 7.87
C ASP A 231 15.72 -3.99 7.43
N LEU A 232 16.31 -4.74 6.49
CA LEU A 232 15.80 -6.02 6.01
C LEU A 232 16.55 -7.18 6.67
N THR A 233 15.85 -7.94 7.51
CA THR A 233 16.44 -9.09 8.22
C THR A 233 15.73 -10.39 7.88
N VAL A 234 16.42 -11.52 8.07
CA VAL A 234 15.83 -12.85 7.86
C VAL A 234 14.67 -13.11 8.82
N GLU A 235 14.74 -12.62 10.06
CA GLU A 235 13.66 -12.77 11.06
C GLU A 235 12.39 -12.06 10.61
N ARG A 236 12.54 -10.87 10.00
CA ARG A 236 11.42 -10.13 9.44
C ARG A 236 10.83 -10.82 8.21
N LEU A 237 11.65 -11.47 7.39
CA LEU A 237 11.17 -12.20 6.21
C LEU A 237 10.53 -13.55 6.58
N ALA A 238 11.01 -14.21 7.63
CA ALA A 238 10.58 -15.54 8.05
C ALA A 238 9.12 -15.63 8.52
N GLN A 239 8.44 -14.50 8.73
CA GLN A 239 7.00 -14.48 9.01
C GLN A 239 6.13 -14.74 7.77
N TYR A 240 6.72 -14.66 6.57
CA TYR A 240 6.01 -14.84 5.30
C TYR A 240 6.39 -16.16 4.63
N ASP A 241 5.41 -16.80 4.00
CA ASP A 241 5.65 -17.94 3.10
C ASP A 241 6.31 -17.47 1.80
N VAL A 242 5.87 -16.31 1.30
CA VAL A 242 6.28 -15.73 0.02
C VAL A 242 6.63 -14.26 0.21
N VAL A 243 7.73 -13.84 -0.40
CA VAL A 243 8.11 -12.43 -0.53
C VAL A 243 8.20 -12.07 -2.01
N ILE A 244 7.45 -11.05 -2.43
CA ILE A 244 7.38 -10.58 -3.81
C ILE A 244 8.26 -9.36 -3.98
N LEU A 245 9.13 -9.38 -4.99
CA LEU A 245 10.07 -8.31 -5.34
C LEU A 245 9.60 -7.62 -6.62
N PRO A 246 8.89 -6.47 -6.53
CA PRO A 246 8.50 -5.68 -7.69
C PRO A 246 9.71 -4.96 -8.25
N ALA A 247 10.12 -5.29 -9.47
CA ALA A 247 11.15 -4.60 -10.25
C ALA A 247 12.33 -4.12 -9.38
N THR A 248 12.88 -5.02 -8.57
CA THR A 248 13.89 -4.69 -7.56
C THR A 248 15.26 -4.86 -8.18
N TYR A 249 15.87 -3.79 -8.71
CA TYR A 249 17.11 -3.86 -9.47
C TYR A 249 18.38 -3.76 -8.64
N ALA A 250 18.33 -3.03 -7.51
CA ALA A 250 19.50 -2.80 -6.66
C ALA A 250 19.18 -3.13 -5.20
N LEU A 251 20.14 -3.78 -4.54
CA LEU A 251 20.07 -4.15 -3.14
C LEU A 251 21.43 -3.96 -2.49
N ALA A 252 21.44 -3.53 -1.23
CA ALA A 252 22.63 -3.57 -0.41
C ALA A 252 23.06 -5.03 -0.19
N SER A 253 24.33 -5.25 0.13
CA SER A 253 24.85 -6.60 0.37
C SER A 253 24.14 -7.30 1.52
N THR A 254 23.75 -6.55 2.56
CA THR A 254 23.00 -7.05 3.72
C THR A 254 21.57 -7.43 3.37
N GLU A 255 20.86 -6.63 2.56
CA GLU A 255 19.52 -6.97 2.05
C GLU A 255 19.56 -8.26 1.20
N LYS A 256 20.56 -8.37 0.32
CA LYS A 256 20.76 -9.55 -0.52
C LYS A 256 21.04 -10.79 0.32
N GLU A 257 21.89 -10.69 1.34
CA GLU A 257 22.18 -11.79 2.26
C GLU A 257 20.94 -12.22 3.05
N ALA A 258 20.13 -11.27 3.52
CA ALA A 258 18.88 -11.56 4.22
C ALA A 258 17.88 -12.34 3.34
N LEU A 259 17.71 -11.92 2.08
CA LEU A 259 16.83 -12.58 1.11
C LEU A 259 17.31 -13.99 0.73
N LEU A 260 18.62 -14.15 0.51
CA LEU A 260 19.20 -15.48 0.24
C LEU A 260 19.08 -16.41 1.44
N SER A 261 19.33 -15.91 2.65
CA SER A 261 19.19 -16.68 3.89
C SER A 261 17.74 -17.08 4.15
N TYR A 262 16.78 -16.20 3.86
CA TYR A 262 15.35 -16.50 3.91
C TYR A 262 14.97 -17.66 2.98
N CYS A 263 15.43 -17.64 1.72
CA CYS A 263 15.23 -18.75 0.79
C CYS A 263 15.86 -20.06 1.27
N GLN A 264 17.08 -20.01 1.81
CA GLN A 264 17.75 -21.19 2.38
C GLN A 264 16.98 -21.76 3.60
N GLY A 265 16.27 -20.91 4.34
CA GLY A 265 15.36 -21.29 5.43
C GLY A 265 14.04 -21.90 4.97
N GLY A 266 13.79 -22.01 3.66
CA GLY A 266 12.57 -22.57 3.08
C GLY A 266 11.58 -21.53 2.57
N GLY A 267 11.86 -20.24 2.76
CA GLY A 267 11.09 -19.13 2.20
C GLY A 267 11.06 -19.13 0.68
N ARG A 268 10.09 -18.43 0.09
CA ARG A 268 9.94 -18.29 -1.37
C ARG A 268 10.04 -16.83 -1.77
N ILE A 269 10.87 -16.57 -2.78
CA ILE A 269 10.96 -15.26 -3.41
C ILE A 269 10.40 -15.36 -4.83
N ILE A 270 9.47 -14.46 -5.14
CA ILE A 270 8.96 -14.25 -6.50
C ILE A 270 9.48 -12.89 -6.97
N TYR A 271 10.36 -12.90 -7.96
CA TYR A 271 10.89 -11.70 -8.58
C TYR A 271 10.12 -11.38 -9.86
N ILE A 272 9.49 -10.20 -9.92
CA ILE A 272 8.74 -9.71 -11.07
C ILE A 272 9.43 -8.45 -11.58
N GLY A 273 10.31 -8.58 -12.57
CA GLY A 273 11.13 -7.49 -13.10
C GLY A 273 11.82 -7.88 -14.40
N GLU A 274 12.24 -6.90 -15.19
CA GLU A 274 12.90 -7.16 -16.48
C GLU A 274 14.26 -7.81 -16.26
N THR A 275 14.65 -8.73 -17.16
CA THR A 275 15.94 -9.44 -17.09
C THR A 275 16.94 -9.00 -18.15
N ASP A 276 16.49 -8.38 -19.24
CA ASP A 276 17.30 -8.23 -20.45
C ASP A 276 18.02 -6.88 -20.52
N VAL A 277 17.48 -5.84 -19.87
CA VAL A 277 18.04 -4.47 -19.84
C VAL A 277 18.68 -4.14 -18.50
N ASN A 278 18.12 -4.64 -17.40
CA ASN A 278 18.63 -4.46 -16.04
C ASN A 278 18.78 -5.82 -15.37
N PRO A 279 20.00 -6.25 -14.99
CA PRO A 279 20.18 -7.55 -14.39
C PRO A 279 19.50 -7.60 -13.02
N SER A 280 18.87 -8.74 -12.72
CA SER A 280 18.44 -9.07 -11.36
C SER A 280 19.54 -8.75 -10.34
N PRO A 281 19.20 -8.31 -9.12
CA PRO A 281 20.19 -8.07 -8.08
C PRO A 281 20.89 -9.37 -7.64
N PHE A 282 20.39 -10.53 -8.06
CA PHE A 282 20.98 -11.85 -7.87
C PHE A 282 21.69 -12.34 -9.14
N SER A 283 22.84 -12.99 -8.98
CA SER A 283 23.44 -13.72 -10.09
C SER A 283 22.61 -14.96 -10.42
N ALA A 284 22.66 -15.44 -11.67
CA ALA A 284 21.95 -16.66 -12.07
C ALA A 284 22.29 -17.88 -11.18
N GLU A 285 23.53 -17.98 -10.70
CA GLU A 285 23.95 -19.02 -9.76
C GLU A 285 23.23 -18.88 -8.40
N GLN A 286 23.18 -17.66 -7.85
CA GLN A 286 22.49 -17.38 -6.59
C GLN A 286 21.00 -17.67 -6.70
N SER A 287 20.39 -17.24 -7.81
CA SER A 287 18.99 -17.48 -8.16
C SER A 287 18.64 -18.96 -8.15
N VAL A 288 19.43 -19.78 -8.86
CA VAL A 288 19.23 -21.23 -8.95
C VAL A 288 19.46 -21.89 -7.60
N GLN A 289 20.51 -21.51 -6.88
CA GLN A 289 20.83 -22.09 -5.58
C GLN A 289 19.76 -21.77 -4.52
N ALA A 290 19.21 -20.56 -4.55
CA ALA A 290 18.18 -20.12 -3.61
C ALA A 290 16.76 -20.52 -4.04
N GLY A 291 16.57 -21.02 -5.28
CA GLY A 291 15.24 -21.34 -5.79
C GLY A 291 14.35 -20.11 -5.97
N ILE A 292 14.94 -18.97 -6.36
CA ILE A 292 14.21 -17.73 -6.66
C ILE A 292 13.40 -17.94 -7.95
N ILE A 293 12.12 -17.57 -7.92
CA ILE A 293 11.21 -17.69 -9.07
C ILE A 293 11.27 -16.39 -9.86
N TYR A 294 11.56 -16.49 -11.16
CA TYR A 294 11.70 -15.36 -12.06
C TYR A 294 10.52 -15.30 -13.02
N GLU A 295 9.85 -14.15 -13.04
CA GLU A 295 8.61 -13.93 -13.79
C GLU A 295 8.72 -12.66 -14.66
N PRO A 296 9.70 -12.57 -15.60
CA PRO A 296 9.91 -11.37 -16.40
C PRO A 296 8.76 -11.03 -17.34
N GLU A 297 7.99 -12.03 -17.81
CA GLU A 297 6.80 -11.84 -18.63
C GLU A 297 5.69 -11.08 -17.91
N TRP A 298 5.72 -11.07 -16.58
CA TRP A 298 4.74 -10.37 -15.77
C TRP A 298 4.93 -8.87 -15.76
N VAL A 299 6.13 -8.36 -16.06
CA VAL A 299 6.35 -6.90 -16.14
C VAL A 299 5.47 -6.27 -17.20
N ALA A 300 5.53 -6.79 -18.43
CA ALA A 300 4.71 -6.29 -19.53
C ALA A 300 3.22 -6.48 -19.23
N ARG A 301 2.83 -7.58 -18.57
CA ARG A 301 1.44 -7.81 -18.16
C ARG A 301 0.98 -6.81 -17.11
N LEU A 302 1.81 -6.49 -16.12
CA LEU A 302 1.51 -5.52 -15.07
C LEU A 302 1.48 -4.09 -15.59
N ASP A 303 2.38 -3.75 -16.50
CA ASP A 303 2.37 -2.44 -17.17
C ASP A 303 1.08 -2.26 -17.96
N LEU A 304 0.70 -3.26 -18.76
CA LEU A 304 -0.57 -3.25 -19.50
C LEU A 304 -1.79 -3.27 -18.58
N TYR A 305 -1.80 -4.13 -17.56
CA TYR A 305 -2.88 -4.22 -16.57
C TYR A 305 -3.08 -2.85 -15.92
N GLY A 306 -1.99 -2.26 -15.43
CA GLY A 306 -2.09 -0.97 -14.79
C GLY A 306 -2.37 0.19 -15.76
N GLN A 307 -1.82 0.20 -16.97
CA GLN A 307 -2.21 1.16 -18.03
C GLN A 307 -3.70 1.06 -18.32
N HIS A 308 -4.26 -0.15 -18.43
CA HIS A 308 -5.68 -0.36 -18.65
C HIS A 308 -6.51 0.22 -17.50
N ILE A 309 -6.09 0.03 -16.25
CA ILE A 309 -6.79 0.60 -15.10
C ILE A 309 -6.70 2.12 -15.09
N GLN A 310 -5.51 2.68 -15.30
CA GLN A 310 -5.31 4.12 -15.40
C GLN A 310 -6.16 4.70 -16.52
N TYR A 311 -6.24 4.01 -17.66
CA TYR A 311 -7.05 4.40 -18.79
C TYR A 311 -8.55 4.36 -18.47
N GLN A 312 -9.05 3.30 -17.83
CA GLN A 312 -10.45 3.24 -17.37
C GLN A 312 -10.77 4.39 -16.40
N ALA A 313 -9.89 4.66 -15.43
CA ALA A 313 -10.03 5.77 -14.49
C ALA A 313 -10.02 7.12 -15.23
N MET A 314 -9.10 7.31 -16.18
CA MET A 314 -9.03 8.51 -17.02
C MET A 314 -10.26 8.67 -17.89
N VAL A 315 -10.77 7.64 -18.58
CA VAL A 315 -11.99 7.72 -19.40
C VAL A 315 -13.19 8.16 -18.57
N ASN A 316 -13.32 7.61 -17.36
CA ASN A 316 -14.37 8.05 -16.44
C ASN A 316 -14.23 9.54 -16.10
N LEU A 317 -13.00 10.00 -15.81
CA LEU A 317 -12.65 11.38 -15.48
C LEU A 317 -12.77 12.36 -16.66
N SER A 318 -12.58 11.88 -17.88
CA SER A 318 -12.32 12.71 -19.04
C SER A 318 -13.57 12.99 -19.87
N LEU A 319 -14.57 12.10 -19.81
CA LEU A 319 -15.96 12.42 -20.15
C LEU A 319 -16.51 13.60 -19.32
N ALA A 320 -15.78 13.99 -18.26
CA ALA A 320 -16.18 14.94 -17.24
C ALA A 320 -15.35 16.24 -17.19
N LEU A 321 -14.12 16.27 -17.75
CA LEU A 321 -13.24 17.45 -17.75
C LEU A 321 -12.73 17.78 -19.17
N PRO A 322 -13.37 18.71 -19.90
CA PRO A 322 -13.04 19.02 -21.30
C PRO A 322 -11.65 19.63 -21.56
N GLN A 323 -10.87 19.94 -20.51
CA GLN A 323 -9.77 20.92 -20.58
C GLN A 323 -8.38 20.34 -20.33
N PHE A 324 -8.25 19.02 -20.10
CA PHE A 324 -6.96 18.35 -19.87
C PHE A 324 -6.52 17.40 -21.01
N TYR A 325 -7.16 17.46 -22.18
CA TYR A 325 -6.97 16.44 -23.20
C TYR A 325 -5.77 16.68 -24.14
N GLN A 326 -4.75 15.83 -24.01
CA GLN A 326 -3.92 15.34 -25.12
C GLN A 326 -4.71 14.26 -25.88
N PRO A 327 -4.71 14.22 -27.22
CA PRO A 327 -5.54 13.29 -28.00
C PRO A 327 -5.38 11.84 -27.52
N LEU A 328 -6.50 11.11 -27.54
CA LEU A 328 -6.59 9.67 -27.33
C LEU A 328 -5.69 8.94 -28.34
N GLU A 329 -4.40 8.77 -28.02
CA GLU A 329 -3.56 7.79 -28.67
C GLU A 329 -4.13 6.39 -28.46
N GLU A 330 -3.79 5.49 -29.39
CA GLU A 330 -4.32 4.15 -29.54
C GLU A 330 -4.55 3.46 -28.19
N GLN A 331 -5.81 3.10 -27.89
CA GLN A 331 -6.11 2.38 -26.67
C GLN A 331 -5.27 1.09 -26.62
N PRO A 332 -4.62 0.78 -25.49
CA PRO A 332 -3.94 -0.50 -25.36
C PRO A 332 -4.97 -1.62 -25.63
N PRO A 333 -4.56 -2.71 -26.30
CA PRO A 333 -5.47 -3.80 -26.60
C PRO A 333 -6.14 -4.30 -25.32
N PRO A 334 -7.42 -4.69 -25.36
CA PRO A 334 -8.14 -5.14 -24.18
C PRO A 334 -7.44 -6.38 -23.61
N MET A 335 -6.82 -6.20 -22.44
CA MET A 335 -6.27 -7.29 -21.67
C MET A 335 -7.42 -8.03 -20.99
N ASN A 336 -7.42 -9.36 -21.07
CA ASN A 336 -8.37 -10.17 -20.32
C ASN A 336 -7.96 -10.18 -18.83
N GLN A 337 -8.46 -9.20 -18.07
CA GLN A 337 -8.17 -9.04 -16.63
C GLN A 337 -8.42 -10.34 -15.85
N SER A 338 -9.50 -11.07 -16.17
CA SER A 338 -9.80 -12.35 -15.52
C SER A 338 -8.70 -13.39 -15.73
N GLN A 339 -8.07 -13.42 -16.92
CA GLN A 339 -6.94 -14.32 -17.18
C GLN A 339 -5.70 -13.90 -16.40
N VAL A 340 -5.41 -12.60 -16.31
CA VAL A 340 -4.28 -12.09 -15.52
C VAL A 340 -4.47 -12.43 -14.04
N ILE A 341 -5.65 -12.19 -13.49
CA ILE A 341 -5.96 -12.54 -12.09
C ILE A 341 -5.85 -14.05 -11.88
N ALA A 342 -6.33 -14.88 -12.82
CA ALA A 342 -6.24 -16.33 -12.73
C ALA A 342 -4.79 -16.85 -12.79
N ASP A 343 -3.99 -16.35 -13.73
CA ASP A 343 -2.57 -16.72 -13.87
C ASP A 343 -1.78 -16.30 -12.62
N PHE A 344 -2.03 -15.09 -12.11
CA PHE A 344 -1.37 -14.57 -10.91
C PHE A 344 -1.77 -15.36 -9.68
N THR A 345 -3.07 -15.65 -9.57
CA THR A 345 -3.62 -16.52 -8.53
C THR A 345 -2.92 -17.87 -8.52
N ALA A 346 -2.77 -18.52 -9.68
CA ALA A 346 -2.08 -19.79 -9.79
C ALA A 346 -0.60 -19.70 -9.39
N LEU A 347 0.10 -18.62 -9.78
CA LEU A 347 1.48 -18.36 -9.37
C LEU A 347 1.62 -18.24 -7.85
N ILE A 348 0.75 -17.45 -7.20
CA ILE A 348 0.81 -17.27 -5.74
C ILE A 348 0.37 -18.53 -5.00
N ASP A 349 -0.74 -19.16 -5.37
CA ASP A 349 -1.25 -20.37 -4.71
C ASP A 349 -0.27 -21.56 -4.82
N GLY A 350 0.51 -21.65 -5.91
CA GLY A 350 1.56 -22.66 -6.07
C GLY A 350 2.73 -22.49 -5.11
N ASN A 351 2.88 -21.32 -4.48
CA ASN A 351 3.99 -20.97 -3.60
C ASN A 351 3.56 -20.68 -2.16
N LEU A 352 2.26 -20.51 -1.91
CA LEU A 352 1.69 -20.27 -0.59
C LEU A 352 1.41 -21.59 0.13
N SER A 353 1.65 -21.67 1.43
CA SER A 353 1.33 -22.90 2.18
C SER A 353 -0.19 -23.11 2.28
N LYS A 354 -0.94 -22.02 2.45
CA LYS A 354 -2.41 -21.98 2.52
C LYS A 354 -2.89 -20.53 2.45
N ARG A 355 -4.05 -20.31 1.82
CA ARG A 355 -4.73 -18.99 1.83
C ARG A 355 -5.29 -18.66 3.21
N THR A 356 -5.14 -17.41 3.61
CA THR A 356 -5.70 -16.86 4.85
C THR A 356 -7.21 -16.63 4.75
N ILE A 357 -7.69 -16.12 3.61
CA ILE A 357 -9.10 -15.78 3.36
C ILE A 357 -9.47 -16.22 1.94
N ARG A 358 -10.72 -16.63 1.73
CA ARG A 358 -11.31 -16.87 0.41
C ARG A 358 -12.70 -16.25 0.35
N LEU A 359 -13.00 -15.56 -0.74
CA LEU A 359 -14.35 -15.12 -1.06
C LEU A 359 -14.80 -15.82 -2.34
N LEU A 360 -15.82 -16.67 -2.24
CA LEU A 360 -16.07 -17.71 -3.24
C LEU A 360 -16.76 -17.23 -4.53
N SER A 361 -17.35 -16.04 -4.54
CA SER A 361 -18.30 -15.67 -5.60
C SER A 361 -18.29 -14.21 -6.07
N GLU A 362 -17.38 -13.36 -5.59
CA GLU A 362 -17.49 -11.92 -5.90
C GLU A 362 -16.17 -11.27 -6.31
N SER A 363 -16.28 -10.36 -7.28
CA SER A 363 -15.21 -9.45 -7.72
C SER A 363 -15.43 -8.05 -7.12
N LYS A 364 -14.38 -7.21 -7.12
CA LYS A 364 -14.40 -5.82 -6.61
C LYS A 364 -14.68 -5.70 -5.09
N MET A 365 -14.11 -6.62 -4.32
CA MET A 365 -14.19 -6.62 -2.87
C MET A 365 -12.81 -6.42 -2.26
N GLY A 366 -12.69 -5.52 -1.29
CA GLY A 366 -11.51 -5.39 -0.44
C GLY A 366 -11.65 -6.26 0.80
N LEU A 367 -10.64 -7.06 1.08
CA LEU A 367 -10.56 -7.84 2.32
C LEU A 367 -9.30 -7.40 3.05
N VAL A 368 -9.40 -7.04 4.32
CA VAL A 368 -8.24 -6.75 5.18
C VAL A 368 -8.48 -7.36 6.55
N MET A 369 -7.53 -8.15 7.05
CA MET A 369 -7.70 -8.88 8.30
C MET A 369 -6.58 -8.61 9.29
N TRP A 370 -6.97 -8.46 10.56
CA TRP A 370 -6.07 -8.26 11.68
C TRP A 370 -6.43 -9.21 12.81
N ASP A 371 -5.44 -9.73 13.51
CA ASP A 371 -5.64 -10.32 14.83
C ASP A 371 -5.54 -9.22 15.89
N ASN A 372 -6.47 -9.23 16.84
CA ASN A 372 -6.52 -8.33 17.97
C ASN A 372 -6.66 -9.16 19.24
N LYS A 373 -5.53 -9.57 19.82
CA LYS A 373 -5.47 -10.40 21.04
C LYS A 373 -6.24 -11.73 20.90
N GLY A 374 -6.08 -12.41 19.78
CA GLY A 374 -6.74 -13.68 19.48
C GLY A 374 -8.15 -13.56 18.89
N LYS A 375 -8.65 -12.34 18.69
CA LYS A 375 -9.88 -12.08 17.94
C LYS A 375 -9.52 -11.65 16.52
N LEU A 376 -10.04 -12.32 15.50
CA LEU A 376 -9.82 -11.87 14.12
C LEU A 376 -10.86 -10.83 13.73
N ASN A 377 -10.39 -9.69 13.23
CA ASN A 377 -11.19 -8.63 12.64
C ASN A 377 -10.95 -8.63 11.13
N LEU A 378 -11.91 -9.16 10.38
CA LEU A 378 -11.91 -9.13 8.92
C LEU A 378 -12.78 -7.97 8.43
N HIS A 379 -12.15 -6.93 7.91
CA HIS A 379 -12.82 -5.84 7.19
C HIS A 379 -13.15 -6.30 5.77
N ILE A 380 -14.40 -6.09 5.36
CA ILE A 380 -14.91 -6.32 4.02
C ILE A 380 -15.42 -5.02 3.44
N ILE A 381 -14.94 -4.63 2.26
CA ILE A 381 -15.24 -3.34 1.62
C ILE A 381 -15.77 -3.62 0.23
N ASN A 382 -16.94 -3.05 -0.09
CA ASN A 382 -17.53 -3.12 -1.41
C ASN A 382 -17.00 -1.96 -2.28
N TYR A 383 -16.35 -2.30 -3.39
CA TYR A 383 -15.90 -1.32 -4.39
C TYR A 383 -16.71 -1.38 -5.69
N ASP A 384 -17.84 -2.09 -5.71
CA ASP A 384 -18.68 -2.24 -6.91
C ASP A 384 -19.53 -0.99 -7.16
N LEU A 385 -18.87 0.13 -7.44
CA LEU A 385 -19.48 1.42 -7.68
C LEU A 385 -19.93 1.56 -9.15
N ASP A 386 -21.19 1.90 -9.36
CA ASP A 386 -21.73 2.32 -10.66
C ASP A 386 -21.62 3.85 -10.78
N TYR A 387 -20.62 4.30 -11.53
CA TYR A 387 -20.38 5.73 -11.77
C TYR A 387 -21.48 6.40 -12.59
N SER A 388 -22.16 5.65 -13.47
CA SER A 388 -23.21 6.20 -14.32
C SER A 388 -24.47 6.50 -13.49
N ALA A 389 -24.72 5.67 -12.49
CA ALA A 389 -25.81 5.83 -11.55
C ALA A 389 -25.40 6.55 -10.25
N ALA A 390 -24.10 6.86 -10.08
CA ALA A 390 -23.53 7.48 -8.88
C ALA A 390 -23.88 6.74 -7.57
N GLN A 391 -23.93 5.41 -7.62
CA GLN A 391 -24.36 4.57 -6.49
C GLN A 391 -23.52 3.30 -6.40
N ILE A 392 -23.44 2.71 -5.20
CA ILE A 392 -22.86 1.39 -5.04
C ILE A 392 -23.84 0.28 -5.45
N ASN A 393 -23.32 -0.77 -6.08
CA ASN A 393 -24.04 -2.01 -6.30
C ASN A 393 -23.90 -2.86 -5.05
N GLU A 394 -24.96 -2.88 -4.24
CA GLU A 394 -25.02 -3.66 -3.01
C GLU A 394 -24.70 -5.14 -3.25
N LYS A 395 -24.08 -5.77 -2.25
CA LYS A 395 -23.75 -7.19 -2.28
C LYS A 395 -24.62 -7.96 -1.30
N SER A 396 -24.86 -9.23 -1.59
CA SER A 396 -25.65 -10.11 -0.73
C SER A 396 -25.15 -11.53 -0.82
N TYR A 397 -25.34 -12.28 0.27
CA TYR A 397 -24.95 -13.69 0.38
C TYR A 397 -23.47 -13.95 0.06
N LEU A 398 -22.57 -13.08 0.56
CA LEU A 398 -21.13 -13.24 0.38
C LEU A 398 -20.63 -14.46 1.15
N ALA A 399 -20.25 -15.52 0.46
CA ALA A 399 -19.67 -16.72 1.05
C ALA A 399 -18.17 -16.53 1.30
N ILE A 400 -17.78 -16.50 2.58
CA ILE A 400 -16.42 -16.23 3.02
C ILE A 400 -15.89 -17.42 3.80
N GLU A 401 -14.63 -17.77 3.54
CA GLU A 401 -13.85 -18.74 4.32
C GLU A 401 -12.62 -18.04 4.91
N VAL A 402 -12.36 -18.29 6.20
CA VAL A 402 -11.15 -17.81 6.90
C VAL A 402 -10.38 -19.00 7.45
N ASP A 403 -9.05 -19.00 7.35
CA ASP A 403 -8.22 -20.08 7.88
C ASP A 403 -8.46 -20.29 9.39
N ALA A 404 -9.03 -21.44 9.75
CA ALA A 404 -9.36 -21.78 11.14
C ALA A 404 -8.10 -21.89 12.02
N GLY A 405 -6.91 -22.11 11.43
CA GLY A 405 -5.65 -22.17 12.15
C GLY A 405 -5.18 -20.81 12.70
N LEU A 406 -5.86 -19.72 12.33
CA LEU A 406 -5.54 -18.37 12.82
C LEU A 406 -6.25 -18.02 14.14
N VAL A 407 -7.18 -18.85 14.59
CA VAL A 407 -7.85 -18.74 15.90
C VAL A 407 -7.72 -20.05 16.67
N SER A 408 -7.58 -19.99 17.99
CA SER A 408 -7.42 -21.21 18.79
C SER A 408 -8.68 -22.07 18.84
N ALA A 409 -9.86 -21.45 18.83
CA ALA A 409 -11.16 -22.11 18.73
C ALA A 409 -12.26 -21.06 18.50
N ALA A 410 -12.77 -20.93 17.27
CA ALA A 410 -13.90 -20.05 17.00
C ALA A 410 -15.17 -20.54 17.69
N SER A 411 -15.74 -19.67 18.52
CA SER A 411 -16.97 -19.82 19.25
C SER A 411 -18.09 -18.94 18.68
N THR A 412 -17.74 -17.78 18.12
CA THR A 412 -18.70 -16.85 17.52
C THR A 412 -18.13 -16.20 16.26
N VAL A 413 -19.02 -15.89 15.32
CA VAL A 413 -18.73 -15.05 14.15
C VAL A 413 -19.79 -13.96 14.13
N THR A 414 -19.37 -12.70 14.26
CA THR A 414 -20.27 -11.55 14.37
C THR A 414 -19.98 -10.54 13.26
N LEU A 415 -21.01 -10.12 12.54
CA LEU A 415 -20.95 -8.99 11.61
C LEU A 415 -21.29 -7.71 12.36
N VAL A 416 -20.38 -6.74 12.29
CA VAL A 416 -20.51 -5.39 12.80
C VAL A 416 -20.34 -4.43 11.62
N SER A 417 -21.30 -3.54 11.38
CA SER A 417 -21.29 -2.69 10.19
C SER A 417 -22.14 -1.43 10.41
N PRO A 418 -21.76 -0.29 9.80
CA PRO A 418 -22.60 0.91 9.80
C PRO A 418 -23.96 0.71 9.10
N ASP A 419 -24.08 -0.34 8.28
CA ASP A 419 -25.31 -0.69 7.56
C ASP A 419 -26.36 -1.34 8.49
N TYR A 420 -25.99 -1.67 9.72
CA TYR A 420 -26.82 -2.37 10.70
C TYR A 420 -26.93 -1.57 12.00
N ALA A 421 -28.13 -1.54 12.57
CA ALA A 421 -28.35 -0.90 13.86
C ALA A 421 -27.67 -1.65 15.02
N GLU A 422 -27.54 -2.98 14.91
CA GLU A 422 -26.98 -3.86 15.94
C GLU A 422 -26.10 -4.94 15.30
N PRO A 423 -25.08 -5.45 16.00
CA PRO A 423 -24.29 -6.59 15.54
C PRO A 423 -25.14 -7.83 15.22
N SER A 424 -24.78 -8.55 14.17
CA SER A 424 -25.48 -9.75 13.71
C SER A 424 -24.60 -10.99 13.88
N ILE A 425 -25.08 -11.98 14.64
CA ILE A 425 -24.39 -13.27 14.79
C ILE A 425 -24.62 -14.09 13.53
N LEU A 426 -23.54 -14.47 12.85
CA LEU A 426 -23.57 -15.28 11.66
C LEU A 426 -23.43 -16.77 12.02
N PRO A 427 -24.31 -17.65 11.50
CA PRO A 427 -24.05 -19.08 11.51
C PRO A 427 -22.75 -19.38 10.77
N PHE A 428 -21.93 -20.26 11.34
CA PHE A 428 -20.69 -20.71 10.71
C PHE A 428 -20.49 -22.22 10.89
N SER A 429 -19.68 -22.81 10.02
CA SER A 429 -19.17 -24.16 10.15
C SER A 429 -17.64 -24.15 10.10
N ILE A 430 -17.01 -25.22 10.60
CA ILE A 430 -15.56 -25.43 10.46
C ILE A 430 -15.35 -26.72 9.69
N GLU A 431 -14.91 -26.60 8.44
CA GLU A 431 -14.70 -27.72 7.52
C GLU A 431 -13.36 -27.53 6.80
N ASP A 432 -12.60 -28.60 6.59
CA ASP A 432 -11.29 -28.58 5.90
C ASP A 432 -10.29 -27.52 6.42
N GLY A 433 -10.38 -27.19 7.71
CA GLY A 433 -9.54 -26.20 8.36
C GLY A 433 -9.88 -24.75 7.99
N PHE A 434 -11.10 -24.48 7.53
CA PHE A 434 -11.63 -23.15 7.31
C PHE A 434 -12.90 -22.91 8.13
N ILE A 435 -13.08 -21.68 8.60
CA ILE A 435 -14.31 -21.17 9.19
C ILE A 435 -15.11 -20.57 8.03
N SER A 436 -16.27 -21.14 7.74
CA SER A 436 -17.11 -20.75 6.61
C SER A 436 -18.40 -20.12 7.11
N PHE A 437 -18.75 -18.94 6.58
CA PHE A 437 -19.95 -18.20 6.92
C PHE A 437 -20.45 -17.38 5.73
N THR A 438 -21.63 -16.79 5.86
CA THR A 438 -22.25 -15.96 4.80
C THR A 438 -22.64 -14.61 5.35
N VAL A 439 -22.15 -13.54 4.71
CA VAL A 439 -22.60 -12.18 5.00
C VAL A 439 -23.87 -11.93 4.19
N PRO A 440 -25.02 -11.70 4.86
CA PRO A 440 -26.31 -11.65 4.17
C PRO A 440 -26.42 -10.44 3.24
N TYR A 441 -25.86 -9.30 3.64
CA TYR A 441 -25.92 -8.05 2.91
C TYR A 441 -24.72 -7.16 3.25
N LEU A 442 -24.28 -6.35 2.28
CA LEU A 442 -23.22 -5.36 2.44
C LEU A 442 -23.49 -4.20 1.48
N HIS A 443 -23.64 -2.99 2.02
CA HIS A 443 -23.68 -1.77 1.22
C HIS A 443 -22.26 -1.36 0.87
N VAL A 444 -21.50 -0.84 1.84
CA VAL A 444 -20.11 -0.38 1.65
C VAL A 444 -19.14 -1.12 2.56
N TRP A 445 -19.41 -1.25 3.86
CA TRP A 445 -18.42 -1.72 4.82
C TRP A 445 -19.00 -2.67 5.87
N GLY A 446 -18.29 -3.75 6.14
CA GLY A 446 -18.55 -4.64 7.26
C GLY A 446 -17.27 -5.10 7.93
N ILE A 447 -17.38 -5.49 9.19
CA ILE A 447 -16.31 -6.06 9.98
C ILE A 447 -16.83 -7.36 10.57
N ILE A 448 -16.17 -8.45 10.20
CA ILE A 448 -16.43 -9.76 10.78
C ILE A 448 -15.47 -9.96 11.94
N VAL A 449 -16.03 -10.12 13.13
CA VAL A 449 -15.30 -10.44 14.35
C VAL A 449 -15.44 -11.93 14.63
N ILE A 450 -14.32 -12.65 14.67
CA ILE A 450 -14.24 -14.09 14.95
C ILE A 450 -13.53 -14.27 16.29
N GLU A 451 -14.22 -14.89 17.27
CA GLU A 451 -13.72 -15.09 18.64
C GLU A 451 -13.73 -16.55 19.08
#